data_AF-D4E6J6-F1
#
_entry.id   AF-D4E6J6-F1
#
_cell.length_a   1.000
_cell.length_b   1.000
_cell.length_c   1.000
_cell.angle_alpha   90.00
_cell.angle_beta   90.00
_cell.angle_gamma   90.00
#
_symmetry.space_group_name_H-M   'P 1'
#
loop_
_entity.id
_entity.type
_entity.pdbx_description
1 polymer ?
#
loop_
_entity_poly.entity_id
_entity_poly.type
_entity_poly.pdbx_seq_one_letter_code
_entity_poly.pdbx_strand_id
1 'polypeptide(L)'
;MVLVTLASQRIYIGLVYTALNESTASDNLVLLPLLSGKRDPNALQIKVENNYAAYYQRNKIDLSSKPDSVFCFRKIIFLHQIESLSLFDPLMLGETVAPSKVLDTPR
;
A
#
# COMPACT_ATOMS: atom_id res chain seq x y z
N MET A 1 1.65 6.91 -1.89
CA MET A 1 1.13 5.59 -1.44
C MET A 1 2.19 4.93 -0.57
N VAL A 2 1.82 4.04 0.36
CA VAL A 2 2.80 3.32 1.19
C VAL A 2 2.68 1.82 1.03
N LEU A 3 3.82 1.13 1.13
CA LEU A 3 3.94 -0.30 1.37
C LEU A 3 4.39 -0.46 2.82
N VAL A 4 3.61 -1.20 3.60
CA VAL A 4 3.90 -1.51 4.99
C VAL A 4 4.14 -3.02 5.09
N THR A 5 5.30 -3.40 5.61
CA THR A 5 5.63 -4.78 5.97
C THR A 5 5.64 -4.87 7.48
N LEU A 6 4.89 -5.83 8.01
CA LEU A 6 4.89 -6.15 9.44
C LEU A 6 5.89 -7.26 9.73
N ALA A 7 6.38 -7.32 10.98
CA ALA A 7 7.25 -8.40 11.45
C ALA A 7 6.62 -9.80 11.29
N SER A 8 5.29 -9.88 11.17
CA SER A 8 4.56 -11.12 10.83
C SER A 8 4.65 -11.53 9.35
N GLN A 9 5.42 -10.79 8.54
CA GLN A 9 5.49 -10.90 7.08
C GLN A 9 4.20 -10.55 6.35
N ARG A 10 3.17 -10.07 7.07
CA ARG A 10 1.98 -9.50 6.47
C ARG A 10 2.33 -8.15 5.83
N ILE A 11 1.84 -7.96 4.61
CA ILE A 11 2.06 -6.73 3.85
C ILE A 11 0.74 -6.00 3.59
N TYR A 12 0.83 -4.69 3.50
CA TYR A 12 -0.27 -3.83 3.08
C TYR A 12 0.24 -2.76 2.12
N ILE A 13 -0.51 -2.53 1.04
CA ILE A 13 -0.31 -1.39 0.15
C ILE A 13 -1.55 -0.51 0.27
N GLY A 14 -1.36 0.79 0.50
CA GLY A 14 -2.49 1.69 0.68
C GLY A 14 -2.14 3.15 0.92
N LEU A 15 -3.17 3.92 1.19
CA LEU A 15 -3.05 5.34 1.53
C LEU A 15 -2.99 5.47 3.05
N VAL A 16 -2.01 6.23 3.54
CA VAL A 16 -2.00 6.62 4.95
C VAL A 16 -3.14 7.60 5.16
N TYR A 17 -3.99 7.32 6.13
CA TYR A 17 -5.07 8.19 6.55
C TYR A 17 -4.79 8.63 7.97
N THR A 18 -4.13 9.78 8.14
CA THR A 18 -3.91 10.31 9.48
C THR A 18 -5.21 10.95 9.96
N ALA A 19 -5.94 10.28 10.84
CA ALA A 19 -6.86 10.98 11.73
C ALA A 19 -5.99 11.57 12.85
N LEU A 20 -5.68 12.87 12.77
CA LEU A 20 -5.19 13.63 13.93
C LEU A 20 -6.32 13.58 14.98
N ASN A 21 -6.30 12.55 15.83
CA ASN A 21 -7.14 12.57 17.00
C ASN A 21 -6.34 13.33 18.07
N GLU A 22 -6.89 14.46 18.50
CA GLU A 22 -6.40 15.42 19.52
C GLU A 22 -6.29 14.80 20.92
N SER A 23 -5.89 13.53 21.02
CA SER A 23 -5.80 12.78 22.26
C SER A 23 -4.57 11.89 22.18
N THR A 24 -3.43 12.51 22.48
CA THR A 24 -2.20 11.91 23.01
C THR A 24 -1.60 10.73 22.22
N ALA A 25 -0.52 11.01 21.49
CA ALA A 25 0.58 10.06 21.24
C ALA A 25 0.16 8.61 20.86
N SER A 26 -0.70 8.46 19.86
CA SER A 26 -1.04 7.13 19.37
C SER A 26 0.11 6.63 18.47
N ASP A 27 0.92 5.69 18.98
CA ASP A 27 1.97 4.95 18.22
C ASP A 27 1.33 4.00 17.19
N ASN A 28 0.54 4.55 16.29
CA ASN A 28 -0.29 3.83 15.35
C ASN A 28 -0.29 4.48 13.96
N LEU A 29 -0.25 3.65 12.94
CA LEU A 29 -0.52 3.99 11.56
C LEU A 29 -1.94 3.57 11.20
N VAL A 30 -2.73 4.51 10.69
CA VAL A 30 -4.04 4.20 10.09
C VAL A 30 -3.89 4.20 8.57
N LEU A 31 -4.23 3.07 7.95
CA LEU A 31 -4.05 2.79 6.53
C LEU A 31 -5.39 2.45 5.88
N LEU A 32 -5.71 3.06 4.74
CA LEU A 32 -6.77 2.62 3.83
C LEU A 32 -6.15 1.63 2.84
N PRO A 33 -6.42 0.31 2.97
CA PRO A 33 -5.74 -0.69 2.16
C PRO A 33 -6.30 -0.72 0.75
N LEU A 34 -5.41 -0.90 -0.22
CA LEU A 34 -5.71 -1.21 -1.62
C LEU A 34 -5.36 -2.66 -1.93
N LEU A 35 -4.26 -3.17 -1.37
CA LEU A 35 -3.87 -4.58 -1.41
C LEU A 35 -3.43 -5.05 -0.02
N SER A 36 -3.66 -6.32 0.29
CA SER A 36 -2.99 -7.00 1.40
C SER A 36 -2.56 -8.39 1.01
N GLY A 37 -1.56 -8.90 1.72
CA GLY A 37 -1.00 -10.21 1.44
C GLY A 37 0.07 -10.59 2.43
N LYS A 38 0.90 -11.53 2.02
CA LYS A 38 2.09 -11.95 2.76
C LYS A 38 3.31 -11.90 1.86
N ARG A 39 4.42 -11.51 2.44
CA ARG A 39 5.74 -11.72 1.85
C ARG A 39 6.09 -13.19 2.04
N ASP A 40 6.55 -13.83 0.97
CA ASP A 40 7.19 -15.14 1.11
C ASP A 40 8.62 -14.91 1.66
N PRO A 41 9.03 -15.54 2.77
CA PRO A 41 10.39 -15.36 3.28
C PRO A 41 11.44 -16.03 2.39
N ASN A 42 11.04 -17.04 1.62
CA ASN A 42 11.93 -17.86 0.80
C ASN A 42 11.94 -17.43 -0.67
N ALA A 43 11.01 -16.57 -1.09
CA ALA A 43 10.93 -16.02 -2.43
C ALA A 43 10.82 -14.50 -2.36
N LEU A 44 11.46 -13.78 -3.28
CA LEU A 44 11.32 -12.31 -3.41
C LEU A 44 9.95 -11.93 -4.01
N GLN A 45 8.89 -12.56 -3.53
CA GLN A 45 7.54 -12.47 -4.06
C GLN A 45 6.54 -12.12 -2.97
N ILE A 46 5.49 -11.45 -3.40
CA ILE A 46 4.35 -11.09 -2.60
C ILE A 46 3.17 -11.95 -3.05
N LYS A 47 2.57 -12.69 -2.13
CA LYS A 47 1.30 -13.36 -2.36
C LYS A 47 0.17 -12.42 -1.95
N VAL A 48 -0.53 -11.87 -2.93
CA VAL A 48 -1.72 -11.05 -2.71
C VAL A 48 -2.85 -11.95 -2.18
N GLU A 49 -3.38 -11.63 -1.01
CA GLU A 49 -4.51 -12.32 -0.40
C GLU A 49 -5.83 -11.56 -0.64
N ASN A 50 -5.80 -10.22 -0.61
CA ASN A 50 -6.98 -9.39 -0.81
C ASN A 50 -6.70 -8.21 -1.75
N ASN A 51 -7.55 -8.05 -2.75
CA ASN A 51 -7.55 -6.88 -3.64
C ASN A 51 -8.73 -5.96 -3.32
N TYR A 52 -8.50 -5.03 -2.39
CA TYR A 52 -9.48 -4.07 -1.96
C TYR A 52 -9.82 -3.06 -3.06
N ALA A 53 -8.84 -2.63 -3.85
CA ALA A 53 -9.07 -1.69 -4.95
C ALA A 53 -10.10 -2.24 -5.96
N ALA A 54 -9.94 -3.51 -6.37
CA ALA A 54 -10.89 -4.18 -7.25
C ALA A 54 -12.25 -4.39 -6.57
N TYR A 55 -12.29 -4.58 -5.25
CA TYR A 55 -13.54 -4.66 -4.50
C TYR A 55 -14.25 -3.31 -4.43
N TYR A 56 -13.54 -2.22 -4.13
CA TYR A 56 -14.09 -0.87 -4.06
C TYR A 56 -14.67 -0.45 -5.40
N GLN A 57 -13.92 -0.67 -6.49
CA GLN A 57 -14.39 -0.36 -7.84
C GLN A 57 -15.65 -1.14 -8.22
N ARG A 58 -15.69 -2.46 -7.98
CA ARG A 58 -16.86 -3.30 -8.29
C ARG A 58 -18.09 -2.90 -7.51
N ASN A 59 -17.93 -2.48 -6.26
CA ASN A 59 -19.04 -2.13 -5.37
C ASN A 59 -19.32 -0.63 -5.30
N LYS A 60 -18.63 0.20 -6.10
CA LYS A 60 -18.73 1.66 -6.10
C LYS A 60 -18.55 2.27 -4.70
N ILE A 61 -17.58 1.72 -3.96
CA ILE A 61 -17.20 2.20 -2.62
C ILE A 61 -16.14 3.28 -2.80
N ASP A 62 -16.38 4.44 -2.20
CA ASP A 62 -15.45 5.56 -2.15
C ASP A 62 -15.33 6.11 -0.73
N LEU A 63 -14.82 7.33 -0.58
CA LEU A 63 -14.64 7.99 0.71
C LEU A 63 -15.97 8.45 1.35
N SER A 64 -17.03 8.64 0.56
CA SER A 64 -18.31 9.19 1.00
C SER A 64 -19.50 8.23 0.80
N SER A 65 -19.27 7.06 0.18
CA SER A 65 -20.27 6.05 -0.08
C SER A 65 -20.92 5.53 1.20
N LYS A 66 -22.22 5.20 1.09
CA LYS A 66 -23.04 4.65 2.18
C LYS A 66 -23.80 3.41 1.67
N PRO A 67 -24.00 2.36 2.50
CA PRO A 67 -23.66 2.29 3.93
C PRO A 67 -22.15 2.11 4.18
N ASP A 68 -21.44 1.48 3.25
CA ASP A 68 -20.02 1.19 3.38
C ASP A 68 -19.16 2.21 2.64
N SER A 69 -18.18 2.77 3.33
CA SER A 69 -17.09 3.58 2.76
C SER A 69 -15.77 2.83 2.90
N VAL A 70 -14.71 3.32 2.23
CA VAL A 70 -13.36 2.74 2.37
C VAL A 70 -12.86 2.74 3.84
N PHE A 71 -13.42 3.62 4.68
CA PHE A 71 -13.09 3.67 6.11
C PHE A 71 -13.55 2.44 6.89
N CYS A 72 -14.52 1.68 6.39
CA CYS A 72 -14.95 0.40 6.97
C CYS A 72 -13.83 -0.67 6.87
N PHE A 73 -12.86 -0.48 5.96
CA PHE A 73 -11.79 -1.44 5.68
C PHE A 73 -10.43 -1.03 6.23
N ARG A 74 -10.35 0.11 6.95
CA ARG A 74 -9.10 0.67 7.46
C ARG A 74 -8.34 -0.33 8.34
N LYS A 75 -7.01 -0.24 8.30
CA LYS A 75 -6.11 -0.97 9.19
C LYS A 75 -5.49 0.00 10.18
N ILE A 76 -5.62 -0.32 11.46
CA ILE A 76 -4.91 0.34 12.55
C ILE A 76 -3.74 -0.59 12.89
N ILE A 77 -2.53 -0.10 12.70
CA ILE A 77 -1.28 -0.87 12.82
C ILE A 77 -0.41 -0.17 13.86
N PHE A 78 -0.04 -0.85 14.93
CA PHE A 78 0.90 -0.28 15.90
C PHE A 78 2.29 -0.16 15.28
N LEU A 79 2.98 0.95 15.53
CA LEU A 79 4.29 1.23 14.93
C LEU A 79 5.33 0.15 15.28
N HIS A 80 5.29 -0.41 16.50
CA HIS A 80 6.20 -1.49 16.92
C HIS A 80 6.01 -2.80 16.13
N GLN A 81 4.88 -2.98 15.43
CA GLN A 81 4.63 -4.16 14.58
C GLN A 81 5.18 -3.98 13.17
N ILE A 82 5.54 -2.75 12.79
CA ILE A 82 6.05 -2.42 11.47
C ILE A 82 7.53 -2.80 11.43
N GLU A 83 7.87 -3.67 10.50
CA GLU A 83 9.25 -4.01 10.17
C GLU A 83 9.83 -3.01 9.18
N SER A 84 9.05 -2.63 8.16
CA SER A 84 9.45 -1.62 7.17
C SER A 84 8.26 -0.83 6.66
N LEU A 85 8.48 0.46 6.37
CA LEU A 85 7.53 1.31 5.67
C LEU A 85 8.25 1.97 4.48
N SER A 86 7.72 1.79 3.28
CA SER A 86 8.24 2.39 2.06
C SER A 86 7.21 3.32 1.44
N LEU A 87 7.59 4.57 1.21
CA LEU A 87 6.79 5.56 0.50
C LEU A 87 7.09 5.47 -1.00
N PHE A 88 6.04 5.49 -1.82
CA PHE A 88 6.20 5.54 -3.27
C PHE A 88 5.09 6.37 -3.91
N ASP A 89 5.43 7.06 -4.99
CA ASP A 89 4.50 7.81 -5.79
C ASP A 89 3.88 6.89 -6.84
N PRO A 90 2.54 6.68 -6.84
CA PRO A 90 1.88 5.88 -7.85
C PRO A 90 2.02 6.44 -9.28
N LEU A 91 2.28 7.74 -9.45
CA LEU A 91 2.46 8.36 -10.77
C LEU A 91 3.83 8.05 -11.39
N MET A 92 4.84 7.73 -10.58
CA MET A 92 6.19 7.40 -11.04
C MET A 92 6.30 6.02 -11.70
N LEU A 93 5.27 5.17 -11.60
CA LEU A 93 5.19 3.86 -12.27
C LEU A 93 4.86 3.95 -13.76
N GLY A 94 4.51 5.15 -14.28
CA GLY A 94 4.27 5.39 -15.71
C GLY A 94 5.52 5.76 -16.50
N GLU A 95 6.60 6.20 -15.84
CA GLU A 95 7.86 6.59 -16.50
C GLU A 95 8.84 5.41 -16.49
N THR A 96 8.47 4.32 -17.16
CA THR A 96 9.49 3.35 -17.53
C THR A 96 10.31 4.00 -18.64
N VAL A 97 11.46 4.58 -18.29
CA VAL A 97 12.49 4.92 -19.26
C VAL A 97 12.84 3.62 -19.98
N ALA A 98 12.40 3.49 -21.23
CA ALA A 98 12.84 2.42 -22.10
C ALA A 98 14.37 2.44 -22.11
N PRO A 99 15.07 1.30 -21.94
CA PRO A 99 16.52 1.30 -22.00
C PRO A 99 16.94 1.93 -23.33
N SER A 100 17.64 3.06 -23.25
CA SER A 100 18.20 3.76 -24.40
C SER A 100 18.97 2.74 -25.21
N LYS A 101 18.56 2.51 -26.47
CA LYS A 101 19.34 1.69 -27.40
C LYS A 101 20.78 2.20 -27.37
N VAL A 102 21.71 1.32 -27.01
CA VAL A 102 23.15 1.56 -27.20
C VAL A 102 23.32 1.90 -28.67
N LEU A 103 23.74 3.14 -28.94
CA LEU A 103 24.04 3.61 -30.28
C LEU A 103 25.33 2.90 -30.69
N ASP A 104 25.23 1.89 -31.56
CA ASP A 104 26.39 1.30 -32.22
C ASP A 104 27.09 2.39 -33.05
N THR A 105 28.23 2.86 -32.57
CA THR A 105 29.14 3.71 -33.34
C THR A 105 29.94 2.84 -34.31
N PRO A 106 29.89 3.06 -35.63
CA PRO A 106 30.79 2.39 -36.55
C PRO A 106 32.22 2.94 -36.37
N ARG A 107 33.19 2.03 -36.43
CA ARG A 107 34.63 2.32 -36.44
C ARG A 107 35.05 2.99 -37.75
#